data_AF-A0A7C3MNC9-F1
#
_entry.id   AF-A0A7C3MNC9-F1
#
_cell.length_a   1.000
_cell.length_b   1.000
_cell.length_c   1.000
_cell.angle_alpha   90.00
_cell.angle_beta   90.00
_cell.angle_gamma   90.00
#
_symmetry.space_group_name_H-M   'P 1'
#
loop_
_entity.id
_entity.type
_entity.pdbx_description
1 polymer ?
#
loop_
_entity_poly.entity_id
_entity_poly.type
_entity_poly.pdbx_seq_one_letter_code
_entity_poly.pdbx_strand_id
1 'polypeptide(L)'
;MLEAMLEGVHMRFDHVSLAVRSIDRAYDFFKTYFPIQLRNEKRAEEQVSGSFHWQDFWLGGFAIEMIEDPPGCPGFVSRFIERRGEGMHHLSVEVDNLDALVAALKQDGVR
;
A
#
# COMPACT_ATOMS: atom_id res chain seq x y z
N MET A 1 -27.93 -8.36 7.36
CA MET A 1 -27.23 -9.66 7.22
C MET A 1 -25.73 -9.43 7.22
N LEU A 2 -25.19 -8.62 6.29
CA LEU A 2 -23.78 -8.19 6.33
C LEU A 2 -23.40 -7.48 7.63
N GLU A 3 -24.21 -6.51 8.07
CA GLU A 3 -23.98 -5.77 9.34
C GLU A 3 -23.86 -6.70 10.56
N ALA A 4 -24.66 -7.78 10.61
CA ALA A 4 -24.60 -8.75 11.70
C ALA A 4 -23.34 -9.64 11.64
N MET A 5 -22.80 -9.90 10.45
CA MET A 5 -21.55 -10.64 10.27
C MET A 5 -20.31 -9.79 10.57
N LEU A 6 -20.45 -8.47 10.48
CA LEU A 6 -19.40 -7.50 10.79
C LEU A 6 -19.47 -7.00 12.23
N GLU A 7 -20.46 -7.46 13.01
CA GLU A 7 -20.59 -7.10 14.42
C GLU A 7 -19.35 -7.57 15.19
N GLY A 8 -18.67 -6.62 15.86
CA GLY A 8 -17.44 -6.88 16.60
C GLY A 8 -16.16 -6.98 15.75
N VAL A 9 -16.24 -6.78 14.42
CA VAL A 9 -15.04 -6.63 13.59
C VAL A 9 -14.54 -5.19 13.70
N HIS A 10 -13.29 -5.01 14.12
CA HIS A 10 -12.65 -3.70 14.21
C HIS A 10 -11.58 -3.53 13.14
N MET A 11 -11.45 -2.30 12.65
CA MET A 11 -10.45 -1.96 11.63
C MET A 11 -9.66 -0.74 12.05
N ARG A 12 -8.41 -0.69 11.59
CA ARG A 12 -7.54 0.47 11.72
C ARG A 12 -6.92 0.79 10.37
N PHE A 13 -6.79 2.08 10.08
CA PHE A 13 -5.98 2.53 8.95
C PHE A 13 -4.54 2.03 9.14
N ASP A 14 -3.97 1.42 8.10
CA ASP A 14 -2.56 1.03 8.08
C ASP A 14 -1.75 2.02 7.24
N HIS A 15 -1.91 2.00 5.92
CA HIS A 15 -1.18 2.89 5.02
C HIS A 15 -1.90 3.14 3.68
N VAL A 16 -1.45 4.17 2.97
CA VAL A 16 -1.70 4.35 1.52
C VAL A 16 -0.40 4.10 0.78
N SER A 17 -0.44 3.27 -0.26
CA SER A 17 0.73 2.95 -1.08
C SER A 17 0.72 3.74 -2.39
N LEU A 18 1.88 4.30 -2.75
CA LEU A 18 2.11 5.09 -3.96
C LEU A 18 2.99 4.28 -4.92
N ALA A 19 2.50 4.04 -6.14
CA ALA A 19 3.32 3.50 -7.21
C ALA A 19 4.18 4.61 -7.83
N VAL A 20 5.51 4.46 -7.74
CA VAL A 20 6.48 5.44 -8.22
C VAL A 20 7.54 4.77 -9.11
N ARG A 21 8.13 5.53 -10.04
CA ARG A 21 9.24 5.07 -10.88
C ARG A 21 10.57 5.05 -10.13
N SER A 22 10.67 5.87 -9.09
CA SER A 22 11.84 5.96 -8.22
C SER A 22 11.40 6.39 -6.83
N ILE A 23 11.53 5.47 -5.86
CA ILE A 23 11.36 5.72 -4.44
C ILE A 23 12.27 6.86 -3.99
N ASP A 24 13.53 6.87 -4.43
CA ASP A 24 14.52 7.85 -3.98
C ASP A 24 14.09 9.28 -4.38
N ARG A 25 13.66 9.47 -5.64
CA ARG A 25 13.15 10.76 -6.12
C ARG A 25 11.86 11.18 -5.42
N ALA A 26 10.94 10.25 -5.21
CA ALA A 26 9.67 10.53 -4.57
C ALA A 26 9.86 10.89 -3.08
N TYR A 27 10.69 10.11 -2.38
CA TYR A 27 11.06 10.36 -0.98
C TYR A 27 11.73 11.72 -0.82
N ASP A 28 12.67 12.08 -1.70
CA ASP A 28 13.33 13.39 -1.67
C ASP A 28 12.32 14.54 -1.85
N PHE A 29 11.31 14.39 -2.70
CA PHE A 29 10.23 15.36 -2.83
C PHE A 29 9.49 15.53 -1.49
N PHE A 30 9.03 14.42 -0.88
CA PHE A 30 8.30 14.50 0.38
C PHE A 30 9.16 15.09 1.51
N LYS A 31 10.42 14.66 1.61
CA LYS A 31 11.39 15.16 2.60
C LYS A 31 11.70 16.64 2.43
N THR A 32 11.69 17.15 1.19
CA THR A 32 11.99 18.56 0.90
C THR A 32 10.83 19.48 1.31
N TYR A 33 9.60 19.07 1.04
CA TYR A 33 8.43 19.96 1.17
C TYR A 33 7.57 19.69 2.40
N PHE A 34 7.75 18.55 3.08
CA PHE A 34 6.94 18.15 4.23
C PHE A 34 7.80 17.64 5.38
N PRO A 35 7.38 17.85 6.64
CA PRO A 35 8.06 17.32 7.82
C PRO A 35 7.73 15.83 8.01
N ILE A 36 8.24 14.99 7.12
CA ILE A 36 8.07 13.53 7.21
C ILE A 36 9.05 12.92 8.20
N GLN A 37 8.71 11.73 8.71
CA GLN A 37 9.63 10.91 9.48
C GLN A 37 9.75 9.55 8.82
N LEU A 38 10.97 9.12 8.47
CA LEU A 38 11.19 7.79 7.94
C LEU A 38 10.67 6.75 8.94
N ARG A 39 9.91 5.76 8.44
CA ARG A 39 9.42 4.65 9.25
C ARG A 39 10.24 3.39 8.95
N ASN A 40 10.39 3.04 7.68
CA ASN A 40 11.28 1.97 7.24
C ASN A 40 12.17 2.43 6.08
N GLU A 41 13.43 2.02 6.12
CA GLU A 41 14.36 2.17 4.99
C GLU A 41 13.88 1.39 3.76
N LYS A 42 14.37 1.80 2.59
CA LYS A 42 14.09 1.12 1.33
C LYS A 42 14.56 -0.34 1.38
N ARG A 43 13.65 -1.28 1.08
CA ARG A 43 13.90 -2.73 1.13
C ARG A 43 13.37 -3.41 -0.11
N ALA A 44 14.00 -4.52 -0.47
CA ALA A 44 13.48 -5.43 -1.49
C ALA A 44 12.53 -6.45 -0.86
N GLU A 45 11.45 -6.75 -1.55
CA GLU A 45 10.45 -7.75 -1.19
C GLU A 45 10.25 -8.70 -2.38
N GLU A 46 10.11 -10.00 -2.09
CA GLU A 46 9.83 -11.02 -3.09
C GLU A 46 8.42 -11.58 -2.86
N GLN A 47 7.53 -11.38 -3.82
CA GLN A 47 6.18 -11.94 -3.79
C GLN A 47 5.91 -12.82 -5.01
N VAL A 48 4.83 -13.61 -4.94
CA VAL A 48 4.37 -14.46 -6.04
C VAL A 48 4.08 -13.65 -7.31
N SER A 49 3.67 -12.39 -7.17
CA SER A 49 3.40 -11.43 -8.25
C SER A 49 4.66 -10.76 -8.83
N GLY A 50 5.84 -11.06 -8.29
CA GLY A 50 7.12 -10.49 -8.67
C GLY A 50 7.84 -9.83 -7.48
N SER A 51 9.10 -9.44 -7.71
CA SER A 51 9.88 -8.64 -6.76
C SER A 51 9.59 -7.15 -6.94
N PHE A 52 9.58 -6.40 -5.85
CA PHE A 52 9.48 -4.94 -5.83
C PHE A 52 10.31 -4.39 -4.68
N HIS A 53 10.63 -3.10 -4.72
CA HIS A 53 11.15 -2.39 -3.56
C HIS A 53 10.04 -1.57 -2.92
N TRP A 54 10.11 -1.42 -1.61
CA TRP A 54 9.21 -0.53 -0.87
C TRP A 54 9.96 0.29 0.17
N GLN A 55 9.40 1.43 0.51
CA GLN A 55 9.87 2.33 1.58
C GLN A 55 8.65 3.06 2.13
N ASP A 56 8.58 3.29 3.44
CA ASP A 56 7.48 4.05 4.03
C ASP A 56 7.94 5.11 5.04
N PHE A 57 7.08 6.11 5.22
CA PHE A 57 7.31 7.22 6.12
C PHE A 57 6.00 7.71 6.74
N TRP A 58 6.11 8.39 7.87
CA TRP A 58 5.00 9.08 8.51
C TRP A 58 4.81 10.46 7.90
N LEU A 59 3.58 10.77 7.50
CA LEU A 59 3.12 12.09 7.11
C LEU A 59 1.89 12.45 7.95
N GLY A 60 2.05 13.39 8.89
CA GLY A 60 0.95 13.82 9.75
C GLY A 60 0.33 12.70 10.60
N GLY A 61 1.12 11.69 10.97
CA GLY A 61 0.66 10.52 11.74
C GLY A 61 0.08 9.37 10.92
N PHE A 62 0.00 9.51 9.59
CA PHE A 62 -0.43 8.44 8.69
C PHE A 62 0.78 7.85 7.95
N ALA A 63 0.79 6.54 7.74
CA ALA A 63 1.85 5.89 6.97
C ALA A 63 1.56 6.06 5.47
N ILE A 64 2.58 6.50 4.74
CA ILE A 64 2.62 6.51 3.29
C ILE A 64 3.71 5.55 2.86
N GLU A 65 3.34 4.54 2.09
CA GLU A 65 4.25 3.58 1.46
C GLU A 65 4.50 4.02 0.02
N MET A 66 5.72 3.81 -0.47
CA MET A 66 6.07 3.92 -1.88
C MET A 66 6.58 2.58 -2.36
N ILE A 67 6.16 2.17 -3.56
CA ILE A 67 6.60 0.95 -4.23
C ILE A 67 7.20 1.28 -5.59
N GLU A 68 8.29 0.61 -5.94
CA GLU A 68 8.93 0.64 -7.27
C GLU A 68 9.28 -0.78 -7.71
N ASP A 69 9.31 -1.04 -9.02
CA ASP A 69 9.93 -2.28 -9.51
C ASP A 69 11.47 -2.18 -9.42
N PRO A 70 12.20 -3.29 -9.27
CA PRO A 70 13.65 -3.27 -9.26
C PRO A 70 14.21 -2.78 -10.61
N PRO A 71 15.38 -2.12 -10.62
CA PRO A 71 15.99 -1.62 -11.86
C PRO A 71 16.14 -2.70 -12.93
N GLY A 72 15.58 -2.46 -14.12
CA GLY A 72 15.66 -3.40 -15.25
C GLY A 72 14.69 -4.58 -15.18
N CYS A 73 13.84 -4.66 -14.16
CA CYS A 73 12.89 -5.76 -13.94
C CYS A 73 11.44 -5.23 -13.94
N PRO A 74 10.85 -4.83 -15.09
CA PRO A 74 9.51 -4.28 -15.12
C PRO A 74 8.47 -5.29 -14.63
N GLY A 75 7.68 -4.89 -13.64
CA GLY A 75 6.75 -5.70 -12.90
C GLY A 75 5.35 -5.09 -12.85
N PHE A 76 4.62 -5.35 -11.75
CA PHE A 76 3.25 -4.86 -11.63
C PHE A 76 3.18 -3.36 -11.42
N VAL A 77 4.20 -2.75 -10.78
CA VAL A 77 4.26 -1.31 -10.52
C VAL A 77 4.40 -0.54 -11.84
N SER A 78 5.31 -0.96 -12.72
CA SER A 78 5.49 -0.38 -14.06
C SER A 78 4.22 -0.47 -14.88
N ARG A 79 3.56 -1.64 -14.88
CA ARG A 79 2.27 -1.82 -15.58
C ARG A 79 1.17 -0.92 -15.02
N PHE A 80 1.15 -0.66 -13.72
CA PHE A 80 0.21 0.29 -13.11
C PHE A 80 0.50 1.71 -13.61
N ILE A 81 1.77 2.13 -13.53
CA ILE A 81 2.20 3.48 -13.92
C ILE A 81 1.98 3.74 -15.41
N GLU A 82 2.19 2.76 -16.29
CA GLU A 82 1.90 2.90 -17.72
C GLU A 82 0.42 3.19 -18.01
N ARG A 83 -0.48 2.64 -17.20
CA ARG A 83 -1.93 2.82 -17.39
C ARG A 83 -2.49 4.05 -16.69
N ARG A 84 -1.91 4.45 -15.56
CA ARG A 84 -2.51 5.44 -14.65
C ARG A 84 -1.60 6.61 -14.28
N GLY A 85 -0.31 6.55 -14.62
CA GLY A 85 0.71 7.43 -14.08
C GLY A 85 1.18 7.02 -12.69
N GLU A 86 2.18 7.74 -12.16
CA GLU A 86 2.58 7.62 -10.75
C GLU A 86 1.44 8.12 -9.84
N GLY A 87 1.25 7.48 -8.69
CA GLY A 87 0.21 7.90 -7.74
C GLY A 87 -0.30 6.78 -6.84
N MET A 88 -1.45 7.03 -6.18
CA MET A 88 -2.06 6.09 -5.23
C MET A 88 -2.40 4.76 -5.90
N HIS A 89 -1.78 3.70 -5.41
CA HIS A 89 -1.99 2.33 -5.86
C HIS A 89 -3.08 1.63 -5.05
N HIS A 90 -2.99 1.67 -3.72
CA HIS A 90 -3.94 1.01 -2.83
C HIS A 90 -4.00 1.66 -1.44
N LEU A 91 -5.08 1.34 -0.72
CA LEU A 91 -5.28 1.63 0.69
C LEU A 91 -5.26 0.30 1.45
N SER A 92 -4.50 0.23 2.53
CA SER A 92 -4.42 -0.92 3.41
C SER A 92 -5.07 -0.61 4.75
N VAL A 93 -5.80 -1.59 5.27
CA VAL A 93 -6.42 -1.55 6.59
C VAL A 93 -6.07 -2.82 7.34
N GLU A 94 -5.70 -2.67 8.60
CA GLU A 94 -5.59 -3.78 9.52
C GLU A 94 -6.97 -4.15 10.04
N VAL A 95 -7.22 -5.45 10.16
CA VAL A 95 -8.51 -6.01 10.60
C VAL A 95 -8.20 -7.05 11.66
N ASP A 96 -8.91 -7.00 12.79
CA ASP A 96 -8.73 -7.94 13.90
C ASP A 96 -9.24 -9.35 13.59
N ASN A 97 -10.27 -9.48 12.73
CA ASN A 97 -10.83 -10.73 12.27
C ASN A 97 -10.99 -10.75 10.75
N LEU A 98 -9.91 -11.08 10.05
CA LEU A 98 -9.87 -11.13 8.59
C LEU A 98 -10.85 -12.18 8.03
N ASP A 99 -10.97 -13.35 8.65
CA ASP A 99 -11.82 -14.44 8.16
C ASP A 99 -13.30 -14.06 8.17
N ALA A 100 -13.78 -13.43 9.25
CA ALA A 100 -15.14 -12.93 9.34
C ALA A 100 -15.42 -11.86 8.27
N LEU A 101 -14.51 -10.89 8.11
CA LEU A 101 -14.64 -9.86 7.08
C LEU A 101 -14.68 -10.47 5.68
N VAL A 102 -13.77 -11.40 5.35
CA VAL A 102 -13.72 -12.05 4.04
C VAL A 102 -14.97 -12.89 3.77
N ALA A 103 -15.49 -13.60 4.77
CA ALA A 103 -16.74 -14.35 4.63
C ALA A 103 -17.93 -13.44 4.35
N ALA A 104 -18.03 -12.33 5.09
CA ALA A 104 -19.06 -11.31 4.93
C ALA A 104 -19.02 -10.68 3.53
N LEU A 105 -17.83 -10.28 3.07
CA LEU A 105 -17.61 -9.73 1.72
C LEU A 105 -17.99 -10.72 0.61
N LYS A 106 -17.57 -11.98 0.72
CA LYS A 106 -17.91 -13.02 -0.27
C LYS A 106 -19.40 -13.30 -0.34
N GLN A 107 -20.08 -13.31 0.81
CA GLN A 107 -21.52 -13.51 0.87
C GLN A 107 -22.31 -12.37 0.20
N ASP A 108 -21.76 -11.16 0.22
CA ASP A 108 -22.31 -9.99 -0.47
C ASP A 108 -21.86 -9.88 -1.95
N GLY A 109 -21.09 -10.84 -2.45
CA GLY A 109 -20.66 -10.90 -3.85
C GLY A 109 -19.38 -10.11 -4.17
N VAL A 110 -18.65 -9.64 -3.16
CA VAL A 110 -17.35 -8.98 -3.32
C VAL A 110 -16.24 -10.02 -3.50
N ARG A 111 -15.25 -9.73 -4.37
CA ARG A 111 -14.15 -10.62 -4.74
C ARG A 111 -12.78 -9.99 -4.50
#